data_AF-A0A3B3HTP8-F1
#
_entry.id   AF-A0A3B3HTP8-F1
#
_cell.length_a   1.000
_cell.length_b   1.000
_cell.length_c   1.000
_cell.angle_alpha   90.00
_cell.angle_beta   90.00
_cell.angle_gamma   90.00
#
_symmetry.space_group_name_H-M   'P 1'
#
loop_
_entity.id
_entity.type
_entity.pdbx_description
1 polymer ?
#
loop_
_entity_poly.entity_id
_entity_poly.type
_entity_poly.pdbx_seq_one_letter_code
_entity_poly.pdbx_strand_id
1 'polypeptide(L)'
;MLVKFYAPWCGHCKKLAPEFEKAAKKLKGIVKLAKVDCTANSETCGRFGVTGYPTLKIFRYGKDSASYDGPRTADGIYEVMRRQTGPDSVHLKSKEDLQAFVNNYDASIVGVFPSSEGSRLPEFLKAAGLLRDQFRFAHITDLQVADDHNVDSECVLLFRPPRLASAFEDSVVVFKDYLTISSLRRFLRDHLYGLCPHMTLENRDRLRVRDLLTAYYDLDYQHNVRGSNYWRNRVMKVASKYAGRSLMFSVANKKDFLMELEEDYDLGTSDAGDMPFVTIRTKLGQKYVMREEFTRDGQSLERFLEDYFAGRLKQYIKSEPIPEKNSAAVKVVVAESFNEIVNDPDKDVLIQFYSPSCPHCKKLEPIYRELAETLYSDPHTVIAKMNAVDNDIPLGYDVQGYPTIYLAPAGRKDNPIRYQGPRELKEFLNFLKRESSHKLMSSGSRDEL
;
A
#
# COMPACT_ATOMS: atom_id res chain seq x y z
N MET A 1 -19.28 -24.82 -6.33
CA MET A 1 -18.82 -25.64 -5.18
C MET A 1 -17.56 -24.99 -4.60
N LEU A 2 -17.34 -25.08 -3.30
CA LEU A 2 -16.08 -24.66 -2.66
C LEU A 2 -15.38 -25.89 -2.08
N VAL A 3 -14.10 -26.08 -2.39
CA VAL A 3 -13.30 -27.22 -1.95
C VAL A 3 -12.17 -26.74 -1.05
N LYS A 4 -12.08 -27.32 0.16
CA LYS A 4 -10.98 -27.13 1.11
C LYS A 4 -9.96 -28.24 0.99
N PHE A 5 -8.79 -27.91 0.45
CA PHE A 5 -7.61 -28.78 0.47
C PHE A 5 -6.85 -28.57 1.78
N TYR A 6 -6.64 -29.65 2.53
CA TYR A 6 -6.08 -29.58 3.89
C TYR A 6 -5.18 -30.77 4.23
N ALA A 7 -4.43 -30.62 5.33
CA ALA A 7 -3.76 -31.71 6.02
C ALA A 7 -4.22 -31.75 7.49
N PRO A 8 -4.43 -32.94 8.11
CA PRO A 8 -4.96 -33.06 9.47
C PRO A 8 -4.10 -32.41 10.55
N TRP A 9 -2.78 -32.34 10.33
CA TRP A 9 -1.82 -31.78 11.29
C TRP A 9 -1.68 -30.25 11.20
N CYS A 10 -2.19 -29.60 10.16
CA CYS A 10 -2.02 -28.15 9.95
C CYS A 10 -2.88 -27.32 10.92
N GLY A 11 -2.25 -26.42 11.69
CA GLY A 11 -2.92 -25.56 12.67
C GLY A 11 -4.00 -24.65 12.07
N HIS A 12 -3.73 -23.98 10.94
CA HIS A 12 -4.71 -23.15 10.25
C HIS A 12 -5.92 -23.95 9.72
N CYS A 13 -5.69 -25.19 9.29
CA CYS A 13 -6.77 -26.10 8.87
C CYS A 13 -7.69 -26.48 10.02
N LYS A 14 -7.12 -26.74 11.21
CA LYS A 14 -7.88 -27.02 12.43
C LYS A 14 -8.70 -25.80 12.84
N LYS A 15 -8.12 -24.60 12.80
CA LYS A 15 -8.83 -23.34 13.10
C LYS A 15 -9.99 -23.08 12.13
N LEU A 16 -9.82 -23.35 10.84
CA LEU A 16 -10.86 -23.16 9.81
C LEU A 16 -11.94 -24.25 9.83
N ALA A 17 -11.67 -25.45 10.33
CA ALA A 17 -12.61 -26.57 10.31
C ALA A 17 -14.02 -26.22 10.86
N PRO A 18 -14.16 -25.66 12.08
CA PRO A 18 -15.49 -25.32 12.61
C PRO A 18 -16.21 -24.24 11.79
N GLU A 19 -15.49 -23.23 11.31
CA GLU A 19 -16.06 -22.14 10.49
C GLU A 19 -16.52 -22.66 9.12
N PHE A 20 -15.76 -23.56 8.51
CA PHE A 20 -16.11 -24.18 7.24
C PHE A 20 -17.35 -25.09 7.34
N GLU A 21 -17.50 -25.82 8.44
CA GLU A 21 -18.69 -26.63 8.71
C GLU A 21 -19.93 -25.78 8.99
N LYS A 22 -19.79 -24.68 9.73
CA LYS A 22 -20.87 -23.68 9.91
C LYS A 22 -21.29 -23.08 8.58
N ALA A 23 -20.33 -22.66 7.74
CA ALA A 23 -20.62 -22.15 6.41
C ALA A 23 -21.34 -23.18 5.52
N ALA A 24 -20.90 -24.45 5.56
CA ALA A 24 -21.54 -25.53 4.81
C ALA A 24 -22.99 -25.76 5.22
N LYS A 25 -23.31 -25.62 6.51
CA LYS A 25 -24.70 -25.65 7.01
C LYS A 25 -25.51 -24.46 6.50
N LYS A 26 -24.96 -23.24 6.55
CA LYS A 26 -25.63 -22.02 6.05
C LYS A 26 -25.88 -22.06 4.53
N LEU A 27 -24.97 -22.67 3.78
CA LEU A 27 -25.03 -22.77 2.31
C LEU A 27 -25.76 -24.02 1.80
N LYS A 28 -26.35 -24.83 2.70
CA LYS A 28 -27.04 -26.06 2.33
C LYS A 28 -28.15 -25.77 1.31
N GLY A 29 -28.11 -26.45 0.16
CA GLY A 29 -29.04 -26.24 -0.95
C GLY A 29 -28.66 -25.11 -1.92
N ILE A 30 -27.68 -24.27 -1.57
CA ILE A 30 -27.21 -23.15 -2.41
C ILE A 30 -25.84 -23.50 -3.01
N VAL A 31 -24.84 -23.79 -2.16
CA VAL A 31 -23.48 -24.16 -2.57
C VAL A 31 -23.02 -25.41 -1.84
N LYS A 32 -22.54 -26.40 -2.60
CA LYS A 32 -21.84 -27.55 -2.01
C LYS A 32 -20.44 -27.15 -1.54
N LEU A 33 -20.12 -27.48 -0.29
CA LEU A 33 -18.79 -27.38 0.29
C LEU A 33 -18.20 -28.79 0.45
N ALA A 34 -16.94 -28.98 0.07
CA ALA A 34 -16.23 -30.24 0.19
C ALA A 34 -14.85 -30.02 0.83
N LYS A 35 -14.27 -31.09 1.39
CA LYS A 35 -12.90 -31.08 1.91
C LYS A 35 -12.12 -32.27 1.32
N VAL A 36 -10.86 -32.05 0.96
CA VAL A 36 -9.95 -33.05 0.41
C VAL A 36 -8.72 -33.10 1.32
N ASP A 37 -8.48 -34.27 1.92
CA ASP A 37 -7.27 -34.52 2.69
C ASP A 37 -6.12 -34.83 1.74
N CYS A 38 -5.18 -33.90 1.61
CA CYS A 38 -4.03 -34.04 0.73
C CYS A 38 -2.97 -35.02 1.22
N THR A 39 -3.03 -35.44 2.50
CA THR A 39 -2.17 -36.52 3.00
C THR A 39 -2.59 -37.89 2.48
N ALA A 40 -3.88 -38.06 2.19
CA ALA A 40 -4.43 -39.28 1.60
C ALA A 40 -4.66 -39.18 0.08
N ASN A 41 -4.71 -37.97 -0.49
CA ASN A 41 -5.09 -37.72 -1.89
C ASN A 41 -4.07 -36.82 -2.61
N SER A 42 -2.78 -37.17 -2.54
CA SER A 42 -1.67 -36.36 -3.04
C SER A 42 -1.79 -36.05 -4.55
N GLU A 43 -2.18 -37.01 -5.38
CA GLU A 43 -2.34 -36.82 -6.83
C GLU A 43 -3.39 -35.74 -7.16
N THR A 44 -4.55 -35.77 -6.48
CA THR A 44 -5.60 -34.78 -6.69
C THR A 44 -5.13 -33.38 -6.26
N CYS A 45 -4.43 -33.28 -5.14
CA CYS A 45 -3.91 -32.01 -4.65
C CYS A 45 -2.79 -31.44 -5.54
N GLY A 46 -1.91 -32.32 -6.05
CA GLY A 46 -0.89 -31.97 -7.04
C GLY A 46 -1.51 -31.47 -8.34
N ARG A 47 -2.55 -32.15 -8.86
CA ARG A 47 -3.27 -31.75 -10.08
C ARG A 47 -3.86 -30.34 -9.99
N PHE A 48 -4.30 -29.91 -8.82
CA PHE A 48 -4.85 -28.58 -8.58
C PHE A 48 -3.81 -27.58 -8.04
N GLY A 49 -2.52 -27.92 -8.05
CA GLY A 49 -1.43 -27.01 -7.68
C GLY A 49 -1.45 -26.58 -6.21
N VAL A 50 -1.88 -27.46 -5.30
CA VAL A 50 -1.93 -27.15 -3.86
C VAL A 50 -0.51 -27.23 -3.27
N THR A 51 0.07 -26.08 -2.93
CA THR A 51 1.42 -25.97 -2.34
C THR A 51 1.41 -25.65 -0.84
N GLY A 52 0.25 -25.33 -0.26
CA GLY A 52 0.10 -24.98 1.15
C GLY A 52 -1.30 -25.24 1.69
N TYR A 53 -1.45 -25.27 3.02
CA TYR A 53 -2.69 -25.62 3.70
C TYR A 53 -3.16 -24.54 4.70
N PRO A 54 -4.47 -24.25 4.80
CA PRO A 54 -5.52 -24.69 3.89
C PRO A 54 -5.46 -23.91 2.56
N THR A 55 -5.76 -24.59 1.46
CA THR A 55 -6.05 -23.96 0.16
C THR A 55 -7.54 -24.12 -0.13
N LEU A 56 -8.22 -23.02 -0.43
CA LEU A 56 -9.64 -23.00 -0.77
C LEU A 56 -9.80 -22.67 -2.26
N LYS A 57 -10.53 -23.51 -3.01
CA LYS A 57 -10.77 -23.32 -4.44
C LYS A 57 -12.25 -23.44 -4.79
N ILE A 58 -12.70 -22.57 -5.68
CA ILE A 58 -14.06 -22.52 -6.21
C ILE A 58 -14.11 -23.33 -7.50
N PHE A 59 -15.03 -24.28 -7.55
CA PHE A 59 -15.31 -25.10 -8.72
C PHE A 59 -16.65 -24.73 -9.33
N ARG A 60 -16.67 -24.52 -10.66
CA ARG A 60 -17.88 -24.28 -11.46
C ARG A 60 -17.95 -25.26 -12.62
N TYR A 61 -19.12 -25.88 -12.82
CA TYR A 61 -19.33 -26.88 -13.89
C TYR A 61 -18.23 -27.96 -13.95
N GLY A 62 -17.72 -28.37 -12.79
CA GLY A 62 -16.65 -29.38 -12.67
C GLY A 62 -15.22 -28.88 -12.91
N LYS A 63 -15.02 -27.59 -13.24
CA LYS A 63 -13.69 -27.00 -13.50
C LYS A 63 -13.23 -26.14 -12.33
N ASP A 64 -11.90 -26.12 -12.09
CA ASP A 64 -11.26 -25.17 -11.17
C ASP A 64 -11.44 -23.76 -11.75
N SER A 65 -12.22 -22.92 -11.06
CA SER A 65 -12.65 -21.62 -11.56
C SER A 65 -11.84 -20.48 -10.97
N ALA A 66 -11.54 -20.54 -9.68
CA ALA A 66 -10.85 -19.48 -8.96
C ALA A 66 -10.34 -19.96 -7.59
N SER A 67 -9.32 -19.30 -7.06
CA SER A 67 -9.00 -19.37 -5.63
C SER A 67 -10.07 -18.64 -4.82
N TYR A 68 -10.27 -19.07 -3.58
CA TYR A 68 -11.08 -18.32 -2.62
C TYR A 68 -10.17 -17.40 -1.81
N ASP A 69 -10.35 -16.10 -2.01
CA ASP A 69 -9.54 -15.05 -1.37
C ASP A 69 -10.32 -14.26 -0.30
N GLY A 70 -11.46 -14.81 0.16
CA GLY A 70 -12.31 -14.18 1.15
C GLY A 70 -11.95 -14.49 2.62
N PRO A 71 -12.67 -13.87 3.58
CA PRO A 71 -12.45 -14.11 5.01
C PRO A 71 -12.74 -15.56 5.41
N ARG A 72 -11.82 -16.18 6.17
CA ARG A 72 -11.92 -17.58 6.62
C ARG A 72 -12.86 -17.77 7.83
N THR A 73 -13.98 -17.07 7.84
CA THR A 73 -15.06 -17.16 8.84
C THR A 73 -16.33 -17.73 8.20
N ALA A 74 -17.26 -18.25 9.00
CA ALA A 74 -18.50 -18.82 8.49
C ALA A 74 -19.31 -17.81 7.65
N ASP A 75 -19.39 -16.56 8.11
CA ASP A 75 -20.12 -15.48 7.44
C ASP A 75 -19.40 -15.00 6.18
N GLY A 76 -18.07 -14.86 6.24
CA GLY A 76 -17.27 -14.49 5.06
C GLY A 76 -17.38 -15.53 3.94
N ILE A 77 -17.38 -16.82 4.29
CA ILE A 77 -17.57 -17.90 3.31
C ILE A 77 -19.01 -17.87 2.76
N TYR A 78 -20.01 -17.70 3.61
CA TYR A 78 -21.42 -17.64 3.20
C TYR A 78 -21.65 -16.52 2.19
N GLU A 79 -21.26 -15.29 2.52
CA GLU A 79 -21.49 -14.12 1.66
C GLU A 79 -20.79 -14.24 0.32
N VAL A 80 -19.50 -14.63 0.32
CA VAL A 80 -18.74 -14.82 -0.93
C VAL A 80 -19.36 -15.91 -1.78
N MET A 81 -19.64 -17.09 -1.20
CA MET A 81 -20.16 -18.21 -1.99
C MET A 81 -21.59 -17.99 -2.49
N ARG A 82 -22.44 -17.28 -1.73
CA ARG A 82 -23.79 -16.90 -2.17
C ARG A 82 -23.75 -15.95 -3.37
N ARG A 83 -22.79 -15.01 -3.42
CA ARG A 83 -22.55 -14.18 -4.61
C ARG A 83 -22.19 -15.02 -5.85
N GLN A 84 -21.54 -16.17 -5.64
CA GLN A 84 -21.17 -17.08 -6.73
C GLN A 84 -22.30 -17.95 -7.28
N THR A 85 -23.46 -18.00 -6.63
CA THR A 85 -24.61 -18.80 -7.10
C THR A 85 -25.68 -18.02 -7.83
N GLY A 86 -25.64 -16.69 -7.77
CA GLY A 86 -26.54 -15.87 -8.57
C GLY A 86 -26.29 -16.02 -10.07
N PRO A 87 -27.24 -15.59 -10.92
CA PRO A 87 -26.97 -15.42 -12.33
C PRO A 87 -25.77 -14.49 -12.53
N ASP A 88 -25.08 -14.61 -13.67
CA ASP A 88 -23.95 -13.72 -14.01
C ASP A 88 -24.37 -12.25 -13.97
N SER A 89 -25.64 -11.98 -14.27
CA SER A 89 -26.29 -10.70 -14.14
C SER A 89 -27.73 -10.88 -13.61
N VAL A 90 -28.12 -10.14 -12.58
CA VAL A 90 -29.48 -10.19 -12.02
C VAL A 90 -30.48 -9.46 -12.92
N HIS A 91 -31.59 -10.09 -13.30
CA HIS A 91 -32.66 -9.44 -14.08
C HIS A 91 -33.53 -8.60 -13.14
N LEU A 92 -33.57 -7.29 -13.37
CA LEU A 92 -34.35 -6.32 -12.59
C LEU A 92 -35.61 -5.97 -13.38
N LYS A 93 -36.78 -6.12 -12.75
CA LYS A 93 -38.08 -5.99 -13.43
C LYS A 93 -38.83 -4.71 -13.04
N SER A 94 -38.41 -4.03 -11.98
CA SER A 94 -39.05 -2.81 -11.51
C SER A 94 -38.04 -1.78 -10.98
N LYS A 95 -38.51 -0.54 -10.77
CA LYS A 95 -37.69 0.52 -10.17
C LYS A 95 -37.24 0.14 -8.76
N GLU A 96 -38.07 -0.58 -8.02
CA GLU A 96 -37.75 -1.09 -6.67
C GLU A 96 -36.63 -2.13 -6.72
N ASP A 97 -36.64 -3.04 -7.71
CA ASP A 97 -35.54 -4.00 -7.91
C ASP A 97 -34.22 -3.26 -8.20
N LEU A 98 -34.27 -2.24 -9.06
CA LEU A 98 -33.11 -1.41 -9.38
C LEU A 98 -32.57 -0.71 -8.13
N GLN A 99 -33.43 -0.02 -7.39
CA GLN A 99 -33.07 0.67 -6.15
C GLN A 99 -32.46 -0.30 -5.12
N ALA A 100 -33.07 -1.46 -4.92
CA ALA A 100 -32.56 -2.48 -4.01
C ALA A 100 -31.20 -3.03 -4.45
N PHE A 101 -30.97 -3.19 -5.75
CA PHE A 101 -29.69 -3.68 -6.28
C PHE A 101 -28.56 -2.66 -6.15
N VAL A 102 -28.84 -1.37 -6.43
CA VAL A 102 -27.83 -0.29 -6.43
C VAL A 102 -27.57 0.28 -5.04
N ASN A 103 -28.50 0.10 -4.09
CA ASN A 103 -28.28 0.39 -2.67
C ASN A 103 -27.37 -0.66 -2.03
N ASN A 104 -26.09 -0.63 -2.41
CA ASN A 104 -25.09 -1.60 -1.98
C ASN A 104 -23.80 -0.92 -1.52
N TYR A 105 -23.02 -1.64 -0.73
CA TYR A 105 -21.72 -1.16 -0.24
C TYR A 105 -20.67 -1.09 -1.37
N ASP A 106 -20.81 -1.97 -2.36
CA ASP A 106 -19.99 -2.06 -3.57
C ASP A 106 -20.68 -1.37 -4.76
N ALA A 107 -19.90 -1.02 -5.78
CA ALA A 107 -20.46 -0.47 -7.02
C ALA A 107 -21.32 -1.50 -7.77
N SER A 108 -22.29 -1.00 -8.53
CA SER A 108 -23.26 -1.81 -9.26
C SER A 108 -23.25 -1.45 -10.75
N ILE A 109 -23.22 -2.46 -11.61
CA ILE A 109 -23.16 -2.30 -13.07
C ILE A 109 -24.46 -2.83 -13.66
N VAL A 110 -25.25 -1.94 -14.24
CA VAL A 110 -26.59 -2.25 -14.73
C VAL A 110 -26.66 -2.03 -16.23
N GLY A 111 -26.84 -3.10 -17.00
CA GLY A 111 -27.11 -3.00 -18.44
C GLY A 111 -28.59 -2.68 -18.67
N VAL A 112 -28.90 -1.67 -19.48
CA VAL A 112 -30.27 -1.26 -19.80
C VAL A 112 -30.50 -1.52 -21.29
N PHE A 113 -31.43 -2.42 -21.60
CA PHE A 113 -31.73 -2.86 -22.95
C PHE A 113 -33.24 -2.82 -23.23
N PRO A 114 -33.70 -2.54 -24.45
CA PRO A 114 -35.12 -2.45 -24.79
C PRO A 114 -35.81 -3.81 -24.90
N SER A 115 -35.04 -4.89 -25.12
CA SER A 115 -35.55 -6.25 -25.32
C SER A 115 -34.44 -7.27 -25.09
N SER A 116 -34.82 -8.54 -24.95
CA SER A 116 -33.89 -9.69 -24.92
C SER A 116 -33.36 -10.08 -26.30
N GLU A 117 -34.08 -9.73 -27.37
CA GLU A 117 -33.75 -10.07 -28.76
C GLU A 117 -33.33 -8.82 -29.54
N GLY A 118 -32.33 -8.95 -30.41
CA GLY A 118 -31.80 -7.86 -31.23
C GLY A 118 -30.93 -6.83 -30.49
N SER A 119 -30.89 -6.90 -29.16
CA SER A 119 -30.10 -6.01 -28.29
C SER A 119 -28.68 -6.51 -28.05
N ARG A 120 -27.83 -5.67 -27.46
CA ARG A 120 -26.48 -6.08 -27.00
C ARG A 120 -26.47 -6.84 -25.66
N LEU A 121 -27.63 -7.22 -25.14
CA LEU A 121 -27.74 -7.99 -23.89
C LEU A 121 -26.88 -9.26 -23.88
N PRO A 122 -26.80 -10.10 -24.94
CA PRO A 122 -25.96 -11.30 -24.90
C PRO A 122 -24.47 -11.01 -24.66
N GLU A 123 -23.93 -9.94 -25.24
CA GLU A 123 -22.53 -9.52 -25.03
C GLU A 123 -22.33 -8.99 -23.60
N PHE A 124 -23.31 -8.26 -23.06
CA PHE A 124 -23.31 -7.83 -21.66
C PHE A 124 -23.30 -9.02 -20.70
N LEU A 125 -24.18 -10.01 -20.90
CA LEU A 125 -24.26 -11.22 -20.08
C LEU A 125 -22.95 -12.01 -20.13
N LYS A 126 -22.33 -12.11 -21.31
CA LYS A 126 -21.01 -12.73 -21.47
C LYS A 126 -19.93 -11.98 -20.68
N ALA A 127 -19.91 -10.65 -20.75
CA ALA A 127 -18.98 -9.84 -19.97
C ALA A 127 -19.22 -9.96 -18.46
N ALA A 128 -20.49 -9.97 -18.03
CA ALA A 128 -20.88 -10.19 -16.64
C ALA A 128 -20.37 -11.55 -16.14
N GLY A 129 -20.51 -12.62 -16.92
CA GLY A 129 -19.98 -13.94 -16.57
C GLY A 129 -18.47 -13.98 -16.39
N LEU A 130 -17.73 -13.18 -17.17
CA LEU A 130 -16.27 -13.07 -17.07
C LEU A 130 -15.79 -12.15 -15.93
N LEU A 131 -16.63 -11.25 -15.44
CA LEU A 131 -16.26 -10.18 -14.51
C LEU A 131 -16.97 -10.25 -13.15
N ARG A 132 -17.89 -11.19 -12.96
CA ARG A 132 -18.72 -11.35 -11.74
C ARG A 132 -17.94 -11.57 -10.45
N ASP A 133 -16.69 -12.02 -10.54
CA ASP A 133 -15.82 -12.19 -9.38
C ASP A 133 -15.28 -10.85 -8.86
N GLN A 134 -15.34 -9.79 -9.69
CA GLN A 134 -14.83 -8.46 -9.37
C GLN A 134 -15.96 -7.44 -9.18
N PHE A 135 -17.08 -7.60 -9.88
CA PHE A 135 -18.16 -6.62 -9.85
C PHE A 135 -19.54 -7.26 -9.81
N ARG A 136 -20.53 -6.46 -9.37
CA ARG A 136 -21.94 -6.86 -9.30
C ARG A 136 -22.65 -6.40 -10.57
N PHE A 137 -23.21 -7.35 -11.32
CA PHE A 137 -23.94 -7.08 -12.55
C PHE A 137 -25.44 -7.31 -12.40
N ALA A 138 -26.21 -6.43 -13.00
CA ALA A 138 -27.63 -6.58 -13.22
C ALA A 138 -28.00 -6.09 -14.63
N HIS A 139 -29.18 -6.45 -15.10
CA HIS A 139 -29.71 -5.97 -16.37
C HIS A 139 -31.21 -5.74 -16.30
N ILE A 140 -31.65 -4.82 -17.13
CA ILE A 140 -33.02 -4.40 -17.34
C ILE A 140 -33.36 -4.62 -18.81
N THR A 141 -34.59 -5.08 -19.07
CA THR A 141 -35.12 -5.31 -20.44
C THR A 141 -36.32 -4.42 -20.76
N ASP A 142 -36.58 -3.42 -19.91
CA ASP A 142 -37.62 -2.40 -20.08
C ASP A 142 -37.01 -1.03 -19.71
N LEU A 143 -36.83 -0.15 -20.69
CA LEU A 143 -36.19 1.15 -20.50
C LEU A 143 -36.91 2.01 -19.44
N GLN A 144 -38.22 1.80 -19.23
CA GLN A 144 -39.00 2.55 -18.23
C GLN A 144 -38.53 2.32 -16.79
N VAL A 145 -37.84 1.21 -16.52
CA VAL A 145 -37.28 0.92 -15.18
C VAL A 145 -36.12 1.87 -14.82
N ALA A 146 -35.46 2.48 -15.82
CA ALA A 146 -34.29 3.35 -15.63
C ALA A 146 -34.45 4.74 -16.26
N ASP A 147 -35.69 5.17 -16.55
CA ASP A 147 -36.02 6.48 -17.13
C ASP A 147 -35.49 7.66 -16.29
N ASP A 148 -35.48 7.54 -14.95
CA ASP A 148 -34.93 8.51 -13.99
C ASP A 148 -33.42 8.77 -14.19
N HIS A 149 -32.73 7.95 -14.99
CA HIS A 149 -31.31 8.08 -15.31
C HIS A 149 -31.05 8.62 -16.73
N ASN A 150 -32.05 9.23 -17.37
CA ASN A 150 -31.96 9.80 -18.72
C ASN A 150 -31.51 8.77 -19.77
N VAL A 151 -32.06 7.56 -19.68
CA VAL A 151 -31.78 6.47 -20.61
C VAL A 151 -32.83 6.44 -21.72
N ASP A 152 -32.40 6.80 -22.92
CA ASP A 152 -33.21 6.83 -24.16
C ASP A 152 -32.84 5.73 -25.16
N SER A 153 -31.74 5.01 -24.91
CA SER A 153 -31.21 3.95 -25.76
C SER A 153 -30.51 2.87 -24.93
N GLU A 154 -30.09 1.78 -25.58
CA GLU A 154 -29.23 0.78 -24.94
C GLU A 154 -27.98 1.41 -24.32
N CYS A 155 -27.71 1.12 -23.05
CA CYS A 155 -26.52 1.62 -22.35
C CYS A 155 -26.11 0.71 -21.18
N VAL A 156 -24.95 1.00 -20.58
CA VAL A 156 -24.58 0.45 -19.27
C VAL A 156 -24.45 1.58 -18.27
N LEU A 157 -25.13 1.45 -17.13
CA LEU A 157 -25.04 2.36 -16.00
C LEU A 157 -24.07 1.80 -14.96
N LEU A 158 -23.12 2.62 -14.53
CA LEU A 158 -22.25 2.35 -13.40
C LEU A 158 -22.70 3.19 -12.20
N PHE A 159 -23.26 2.54 -11.20
CA PHE A 159 -23.63 3.14 -9.93
C PHE A 159 -22.49 3.00 -8.93
N ARG A 160 -21.97 4.13 -8.45
CA ARG A 160 -21.00 4.16 -7.34
C ARG A 160 -21.74 3.91 -6.01
N PRO A 161 -21.05 3.38 -4.98
CA PRO A 161 -21.69 3.11 -3.69
C PRO A 161 -22.37 4.37 -3.12
N PRO A 162 -23.66 4.33 -2.73
CA PRO A 162 -24.37 5.50 -2.22
C PRO A 162 -23.72 6.14 -1.00
N ARG A 163 -23.05 5.35 -0.15
CA ARG A 163 -22.28 5.85 1.00
C ARG A 163 -21.15 6.82 0.62
N LEU A 164 -20.70 6.79 -0.65
CA LEU A 164 -19.66 7.65 -1.22
C LEU A 164 -20.22 8.78 -2.08
N ALA A 165 -21.55 8.95 -2.16
CA ALA A 165 -22.16 10.04 -2.91
C ALA A 165 -21.62 11.40 -2.43
N SER A 166 -21.31 12.29 -3.38
CA SER A 166 -20.76 13.61 -3.08
C SER A 166 -21.19 14.62 -4.15
N ALA A 167 -21.01 15.91 -3.87
CA ALA A 167 -21.29 16.98 -4.82
C ALA A 167 -20.15 17.21 -5.85
N PHE A 168 -19.05 16.46 -5.76
CA PHE A 168 -17.84 16.69 -6.58
C PHE A 168 -17.76 15.76 -7.79
N GLU A 169 -18.63 14.77 -7.88
CA GLU A 169 -18.68 13.81 -8.99
C GLU A 169 -20.05 13.15 -9.10
N ASP A 170 -20.40 12.70 -10.30
CA ASP A 170 -21.64 11.98 -10.52
C ASP A 170 -21.62 10.61 -9.81
N SER A 171 -22.76 10.24 -9.22
CA SER A 171 -22.93 8.92 -8.58
C SER A 171 -23.26 7.82 -9.59
N VAL A 172 -23.72 8.21 -10.79
CA VAL A 172 -24.07 7.30 -11.89
C VAL A 172 -23.34 7.76 -13.14
N VAL A 173 -22.59 6.85 -13.77
CA VAL A 173 -21.90 7.11 -15.04
C VAL A 173 -22.53 6.28 -16.15
N VAL A 174 -22.87 6.92 -17.26
CA VAL A 174 -23.55 6.28 -18.39
C VAL A 174 -22.54 5.91 -19.48
N PHE A 175 -22.54 4.65 -19.90
CA PHE A 175 -21.76 4.14 -21.02
C PHE A 175 -22.67 3.90 -22.23
N LYS A 176 -22.53 4.73 -23.26
CA LYS A 176 -23.27 4.64 -24.52
C LYS A 176 -22.42 4.17 -25.72
N ASP A 177 -21.13 3.89 -25.52
CA ASP A 177 -20.26 3.39 -26.59
C ASP A 177 -20.66 1.98 -27.02
N TYR A 178 -20.09 1.53 -28.16
CA TYR A 178 -20.28 0.17 -28.65
C TYR A 178 -19.84 -0.87 -27.60
N LEU A 179 -20.79 -1.69 -27.16
CA LEU A 179 -20.58 -2.67 -26.10
C LEU A 179 -19.81 -3.90 -26.61
N THR A 180 -18.63 -4.12 -26.03
CA THR A 180 -17.81 -5.33 -26.11
C THR A 180 -17.25 -5.60 -24.72
N ILE A 181 -16.78 -6.83 -24.46
CA ILE A 181 -16.05 -7.13 -23.21
C ILE A 181 -14.88 -6.14 -22.99
N SER A 182 -14.14 -5.80 -24.04
CA SER A 182 -12.97 -4.91 -23.96
C SER A 182 -13.35 -3.46 -23.67
N SER A 183 -14.37 -2.93 -24.35
CA SER A 183 -14.83 -1.55 -24.12
C SER A 183 -15.46 -1.40 -22.74
N LEU A 184 -16.22 -2.40 -22.27
CA LEU A 184 -16.76 -2.42 -20.90
C LEU A 184 -15.66 -2.50 -19.84
N ARG A 185 -14.65 -3.37 -20.01
CA ARG A 185 -13.50 -3.43 -19.08
C ARG A 185 -12.77 -2.10 -18.97
N ARG A 186 -12.53 -1.44 -20.11
CA ARG A 186 -11.93 -0.11 -20.15
C ARG A 186 -12.80 0.90 -19.40
N PHE A 187 -14.09 0.94 -19.71
CA PHE A 187 -15.05 1.81 -19.03
C PHE A 187 -15.03 1.63 -17.51
N LEU A 188 -15.13 0.39 -17.02
CA LEU A 188 -15.10 0.11 -15.59
C LEU A 188 -13.78 0.54 -14.94
N ARG A 189 -12.65 0.19 -15.55
CA ARG A 189 -11.32 0.60 -15.04
C ARG A 189 -11.20 2.12 -14.90
N ASP A 190 -11.76 2.87 -15.83
CA ASP A 190 -11.58 4.32 -15.89
C ASP A 190 -12.57 5.09 -15.00
N HIS A 191 -13.74 4.50 -14.68
CA HIS A 191 -14.82 5.22 -14.00
C HIS A 191 -15.24 4.66 -12.62
N LEU A 192 -14.91 3.41 -12.30
CA LEU A 192 -15.38 2.69 -11.09
C LEU A 192 -15.11 3.46 -9.80
N TYR A 193 -13.87 3.91 -9.61
CA TYR A 193 -13.41 4.45 -8.33
C TYR A 193 -13.73 5.94 -8.14
N GLY A 194 -13.98 6.66 -9.23
CA GLY A 194 -14.21 8.10 -9.18
C GLY A 194 -12.98 8.90 -8.75
N LEU A 195 -13.23 10.13 -8.30
CA LEU A 195 -12.20 11.11 -7.96
C LEU A 195 -11.44 10.72 -6.68
N CYS A 196 -12.16 10.22 -5.66
CA CYS A 196 -11.59 9.93 -4.35
C CYS A 196 -12.24 8.68 -3.73
N PRO A 197 -11.89 7.46 -4.16
CA PRO A 197 -12.37 6.21 -3.57
C PRO A 197 -12.01 6.04 -2.09
N HIS A 198 -12.74 5.15 -1.42
CA HIS A 198 -12.31 4.54 -0.15
C HIS A 198 -11.32 3.42 -0.45
N MET A 199 -10.07 3.61 -0.07
CA MET A 199 -9.03 2.58 -0.14
C MET A 199 -9.17 1.62 1.05
N THR A 200 -9.36 0.34 0.74
CA THR A 200 -9.34 -0.79 1.69
C THR A 200 -8.12 -1.66 1.42
N LEU A 201 -7.80 -2.57 2.33
CA LEU A 201 -6.74 -3.55 2.11
C LEU A 201 -6.96 -4.39 0.83
N GLU A 202 -8.22 -4.63 0.43
CA GLU A 202 -8.53 -5.46 -0.74
C GLU A 202 -8.33 -4.73 -2.08
N ASN A 203 -8.51 -3.40 -2.11
CA ASN A 203 -8.41 -2.62 -3.34
C ASN A 203 -7.12 -1.77 -3.44
N ARG A 204 -6.34 -1.68 -2.35
CA ARG A 204 -5.10 -0.91 -2.23
C ARG A 204 -4.18 -1.07 -3.43
N ASP A 205 -3.84 -2.31 -3.78
CA ASP A 205 -2.86 -2.58 -4.82
C ASP A 205 -3.36 -2.19 -6.21
N ARG A 206 -4.69 -2.20 -6.42
CA ARG A 206 -5.32 -1.73 -7.67
C ARG A 206 -5.28 -0.21 -7.78
N LEU A 207 -5.37 0.50 -6.66
CA LEU A 207 -5.28 1.98 -6.64
C LEU A 207 -3.83 2.46 -6.79
N ARG A 208 -2.85 1.72 -6.25
CA ARG A 208 -1.41 2.05 -6.27
C ARG A 208 -0.69 1.79 -7.60
N VAL A 209 -1.39 1.36 -8.63
CA VAL A 209 -0.83 1.28 -9.99
C VAL A 209 -0.60 2.66 -10.64
N ARG A 210 -1.03 3.72 -9.96
CA ARG A 210 -0.87 5.14 -10.32
C ARG A 210 -0.29 5.90 -9.13
N ASP A 211 0.15 7.12 -9.37
CA ASP A 211 0.47 8.04 -8.27
C ASP A 211 -0.80 8.28 -7.46
N LEU A 212 -0.71 8.09 -6.15
CA LEU A 212 -1.87 8.06 -5.25
C LEU A 212 -1.60 8.93 -4.02
N LEU A 213 -2.43 9.96 -3.85
CA LEU A 213 -2.58 10.66 -2.58
C LEU A 213 -3.59 9.91 -1.73
N THR A 214 -3.25 9.65 -0.47
CA THR A 214 -4.17 9.05 0.50
C THR A 214 -4.28 9.92 1.74
N ALA A 215 -5.50 10.24 2.15
CA ALA A 215 -5.79 10.82 3.45
C ALA A 215 -6.28 9.74 4.43
N TYR A 216 -5.57 9.55 5.54
CA TYR A 216 -5.84 8.55 6.57
C TYR A 216 -6.45 9.19 7.81
N TYR A 217 -7.60 8.70 8.24
CA TYR A 217 -8.29 9.15 9.46
C TYR A 217 -9.22 8.04 9.97
N ASP A 218 -9.94 8.29 11.06
CA ASP A 218 -10.95 7.36 11.57
C ASP A 218 -12.16 7.29 10.62
N LEU A 219 -12.02 6.46 9.58
CA LEU A 219 -12.98 6.26 8.51
C LEU A 219 -13.82 5.02 8.81
N ASP A 220 -15.09 5.21 9.14
CA ASP A 220 -16.03 4.13 9.46
C ASP A 220 -17.37 4.36 8.75
N TYR A 221 -17.54 3.76 7.57
CA TYR A 221 -18.81 3.79 6.86
C TYR A 221 -19.87 2.83 7.41
N GLN A 222 -19.55 2.00 8.41
CA GLN A 222 -20.52 1.12 9.06
C GLN A 222 -21.26 1.85 10.19
N HIS A 223 -20.53 2.59 11.03
CA HIS A 223 -21.09 3.25 12.21
C HIS A 223 -21.09 4.78 12.13
N ASN A 224 -20.23 5.39 11.29
CA ASN A 224 -20.06 6.85 11.22
C ASN A 224 -19.92 7.39 9.78
N VAL A 225 -20.95 7.19 8.96
CA VAL A 225 -20.97 7.69 7.57
C VAL A 225 -20.80 9.21 7.49
N ARG A 226 -21.42 9.97 8.41
CA ARG A 226 -21.36 11.45 8.42
C ARG A 226 -19.95 11.96 8.69
N GLY A 227 -19.27 11.44 9.72
CA GLY A 227 -17.88 11.79 10.03
C GLY A 227 -16.93 11.35 8.91
N SER A 228 -17.17 10.16 8.34
CA SER A 228 -16.38 9.66 7.22
C SER A 228 -16.46 10.58 6.00
N ASN A 229 -17.66 11.03 5.64
CA ASN A 229 -17.87 11.95 4.53
C ASN A 229 -17.44 13.39 4.84
N TYR A 230 -17.42 13.81 6.12
CA TYR A 230 -16.96 15.16 6.51
C TYR A 230 -15.53 15.43 6.04
N TRP A 231 -14.60 14.49 6.29
CA TRP A 231 -13.21 14.63 5.87
C TRP A 231 -13.02 14.33 4.39
N ARG A 232 -13.65 13.27 3.87
CA ARG A 232 -13.59 12.95 2.44
C ARG A 232 -14.02 14.12 1.55
N ASN A 233 -15.10 14.81 1.89
CA ASN A 233 -15.59 15.95 1.12
C ASN A 233 -14.58 17.11 1.10
N ARG A 234 -13.78 17.30 2.15
CA ARG A 234 -12.72 18.32 2.17
C ARG A 234 -11.55 17.95 1.28
N VAL A 235 -11.14 16.68 1.31
CA VAL A 235 -10.16 16.14 0.36
C VAL A 235 -10.66 16.31 -1.07
N MET A 236 -11.91 15.93 -1.36
CA MET A 236 -12.51 16.06 -2.69
C MET A 236 -12.66 17.50 -3.16
N LYS A 237 -12.98 18.44 -2.26
CA LYS A 237 -13.04 19.88 -2.58
C LYS A 237 -11.73 20.42 -3.13
N VAL A 238 -10.60 19.95 -2.58
CA VAL A 238 -9.28 20.33 -3.09
C VAL A 238 -8.94 19.51 -4.33
N ALA A 239 -9.14 18.18 -4.27
CA ALA A 239 -8.85 17.26 -5.37
C ALA A 239 -9.55 17.62 -6.69
N SER A 240 -10.77 18.15 -6.65
CA SER A 240 -11.51 18.55 -7.84
C SER A 240 -10.82 19.65 -8.65
N LYS A 241 -10.05 20.53 -7.98
CA LYS A 241 -9.21 21.55 -8.64
C LYS A 241 -8.03 20.93 -9.42
N TYR A 242 -7.66 19.71 -9.08
CA TYR A 242 -6.56 18.95 -9.68
C TYR A 242 -7.07 17.78 -10.55
N ALA A 243 -8.38 17.69 -10.78
CA ALA A 243 -8.96 16.66 -11.64
C ALA A 243 -8.32 16.70 -13.03
N GLY A 244 -7.96 15.53 -13.56
CA GLY A 244 -7.27 15.39 -14.85
C GLY A 244 -5.75 15.51 -14.79
N ARG A 245 -5.15 15.87 -13.65
CA ARG A 245 -3.71 15.68 -13.44
C ARG A 245 -3.41 14.21 -13.14
N SER A 246 -2.15 13.80 -13.31
CA SER A 246 -1.69 12.42 -13.14
C SER A 246 -1.57 11.97 -11.67
N LEU A 247 -2.50 12.37 -10.80
CA LEU A 247 -2.56 12.01 -9.39
C LEU A 247 -3.97 11.52 -9.05
N MET A 248 -4.08 10.30 -8.54
CA MET A 248 -5.32 9.77 -7.97
C MET A 248 -5.42 10.15 -6.50
N PHE A 249 -6.63 10.35 -6.00
CA PHE A 249 -6.89 10.66 -4.59
C PHE A 249 -7.62 9.49 -3.93
N SER A 250 -7.45 9.31 -2.63
CA SER A 250 -8.20 8.33 -1.86
C SER A 250 -8.28 8.71 -0.38
N VAL A 251 -9.22 8.09 0.31
CA VAL A 251 -9.30 8.12 1.77
C VAL A 251 -9.20 6.69 2.32
N ALA A 252 -8.58 6.51 3.47
CA ALA A 252 -8.40 5.21 4.10
C ALA A 252 -8.61 5.27 5.61
N ASN A 253 -8.99 4.15 6.20
CA ASN A 253 -9.06 4.02 7.65
C ASN A 253 -7.64 3.96 8.24
N LYS A 254 -7.32 4.87 9.17
CA LYS A 254 -6.02 4.94 9.85
C LYS A 254 -5.64 3.63 10.54
N LYS A 255 -6.60 2.94 11.18
CA LYS A 255 -6.40 1.71 11.96
C LYS A 255 -6.08 0.52 11.06
N ASP A 256 -6.75 0.41 9.91
CA ASP A 256 -6.49 -0.67 8.93
C ASP A 256 -5.08 -0.58 8.32
N PHE A 257 -4.52 0.64 8.26
CA PHE A 257 -3.22 0.94 7.66
C PHE A 257 -2.17 1.40 8.69
N LEU A 258 -2.39 1.17 9.99
CA LEU A 258 -1.53 1.71 11.04
C LEU A 258 -0.08 1.25 10.90
N MET A 259 0.14 -0.06 10.69
CA MET A 259 1.48 -0.61 10.48
C MET A 259 2.18 0.04 9.27
N GLU A 260 1.45 0.29 8.19
CA GLU A 260 2.04 0.95 7.01
C GLU A 260 2.37 2.42 7.31
N LEU A 261 1.50 3.13 8.01
CA LEU A 261 1.75 4.50 8.42
C LEU A 261 3.00 4.60 9.31
N GLU A 262 3.17 3.68 10.26
CA GLU A 262 4.31 3.64 11.17
C GLU A 262 5.60 3.23 10.44
N GLU A 263 5.58 2.15 9.66
CA GLU A 263 6.77 1.61 9.02
C GLU A 263 7.21 2.41 7.78
N ASP A 264 6.28 2.81 6.91
CA ASP A 264 6.60 3.49 5.65
C ASP A 264 6.69 5.01 5.80
N TYR A 265 6.01 5.62 6.78
CA TYR A 265 5.87 7.07 6.89
C TYR A 265 6.19 7.66 8.26
N ASP A 266 6.49 6.85 9.29
CA ASP A 266 6.67 7.26 10.69
C ASP A 266 5.49 8.11 11.22
N LEU A 267 4.28 7.75 10.78
CA LEU A 267 3.02 8.37 11.16
C LEU A 267 2.19 7.39 12.00
N GLY A 268 1.29 7.92 12.82
CA GLY A 268 0.33 7.10 13.58
C GLY A 268 0.73 6.78 15.01
N THR A 269 1.95 7.15 15.43
CA THR A 269 2.49 6.93 16.79
C THR A 269 2.07 7.98 17.83
N SER A 270 1.40 9.06 17.41
CA SER A 270 0.94 10.13 18.31
C SER A 270 -0.57 10.13 18.53
N ASP A 271 -0.99 10.59 19.71
CA ASP A 271 -2.35 11.06 20.05
C ASP A 271 -2.80 12.27 19.18
N ALA A 272 -2.21 12.46 18.00
CA ALA A 272 -2.70 13.38 16.99
C ALA A 272 -4.15 12.95 16.68
N GLY A 273 -5.08 13.80 17.12
CA GLY A 273 -6.50 13.49 17.27
C GLY A 273 -7.22 13.20 15.96
N ASP A 274 -8.44 13.72 15.80
CA ASP A 274 -9.34 13.39 14.68
C ASP A 274 -8.87 13.92 13.29
N MET A 275 -7.65 14.43 13.17
CA MET A 275 -7.15 15.13 12.00
C MET A 275 -6.51 14.16 11.00
N PRO A 276 -6.83 14.26 9.69
CA PRO A 276 -6.27 13.36 8.70
C PRO A 276 -4.76 13.50 8.50
N PHE A 277 -4.06 12.37 8.39
CA PHE A 277 -2.71 12.31 7.82
C PHE A 277 -2.78 12.22 6.30
N VAL A 278 -1.93 12.94 5.59
CA VAL A 278 -1.91 12.92 4.12
C VAL A 278 -0.55 12.48 3.61
N THR A 279 -0.55 11.48 2.74
CA THR A 279 0.66 10.99 2.05
C THR A 279 0.43 10.89 0.56
N ILE A 280 1.52 10.92 -0.22
CA ILE A 280 1.53 10.56 -1.64
C ILE A 280 2.52 9.41 -1.83
N ARG A 281 2.09 8.37 -2.55
CA ARG A 281 2.97 7.31 -3.06
C ARG A 281 2.91 7.32 -4.58
N THR A 282 4.05 7.54 -5.24
CA THR A 282 4.11 7.46 -6.70
C THR A 282 4.10 6.00 -7.15
N LYS A 283 3.76 5.75 -8.42
CA LYS A 283 3.86 4.41 -9.04
C LYS A 283 5.27 3.83 -9.01
N LEU A 284 6.29 4.69 -8.86
CA LEU A 284 7.70 4.31 -8.70
C LEU A 284 8.08 4.01 -7.24
N GLY A 285 7.14 4.17 -6.30
CA GLY A 285 7.35 3.95 -4.88
C GLY A 285 7.93 5.14 -4.12
N GLN A 286 8.06 6.31 -4.74
CA GLN A 286 8.49 7.51 -4.01
C GLN A 286 7.39 7.95 -3.05
N LYS A 287 7.78 8.32 -1.84
CA LYS A 287 6.88 8.69 -0.75
C LYS A 287 6.97 10.19 -0.49
N TYR A 288 5.84 10.83 -0.20
CA TYR A 288 5.78 12.21 0.27
C TYR A 288 4.78 12.28 1.41
N VAL A 289 5.09 13.09 2.42
CA VAL A 289 4.24 13.26 3.62
C VAL A 289 3.93 14.73 3.79
N MET A 290 2.66 15.05 4.01
CA MET A 290 2.24 16.40 4.39
C MET A 290 2.64 16.65 5.84
N ARG A 291 3.63 17.53 6.06
CA ARG A 291 4.13 17.88 7.40
C ARG A 291 3.22 18.87 8.14
N GLU A 292 2.56 19.76 7.39
CA GLU A 292 1.57 20.68 7.95
C GLU A 292 0.31 19.91 8.38
N GLU A 293 -0.30 20.28 9.50
CA GLU A 293 -1.56 19.67 9.96
C GLU A 293 -2.69 19.94 8.94
N PHE A 294 -3.61 18.98 8.79
CA PHE A 294 -4.74 19.13 7.89
C PHE A 294 -5.70 20.24 8.36
N THR A 295 -5.89 21.29 7.57
CA THR A 295 -6.83 22.37 7.92
C THR A 295 -8.24 22.07 7.42
N ARG A 296 -9.26 22.41 8.21
CA ARG A 296 -10.67 22.16 7.86
C ARG A 296 -11.16 22.91 6.62
N ASP A 297 -10.46 23.96 6.20
CA ASP A 297 -10.74 24.69 4.97
C ASP A 297 -10.06 24.10 3.72
N GLY A 298 -9.13 23.15 3.91
CA GLY A 298 -8.36 22.49 2.86
C GLY A 298 -7.11 23.22 2.39
N GLN A 299 -6.77 24.37 2.99
CA GLN A 299 -5.63 25.18 2.54
C GLN A 299 -4.27 24.48 2.71
N SER A 300 -4.05 23.73 3.81
CA SER A 300 -2.79 23.01 3.98
C SER A 300 -2.62 21.88 2.95
N LEU A 301 -3.71 21.17 2.64
CA LEU A 301 -3.72 20.18 1.54
C LEU A 301 -3.48 20.85 0.18
N GLU A 302 -4.04 22.03 -0.06
CA GLU A 302 -3.85 22.77 -1.31
C GLU A 302 -2.38 23.18 -1.49
N ARG A 303 -1.74 23.77 -0.47
CA ARG A 303 -0.30 24.10 -0.48
C ARG A 303 0.57 22.86 -0.72
N PHE A 304 0.27 21.76 -0.03
CA PHE A 304 0.98 20.50 -0.21
C PHE A 304 0.92 20.00 -1.66
N LEU A 305 -0.26 20.07 -2.29
CA LEU A 305 -0.43 19.71 -3.70
C LEU A 305 0.26 20.68 -4.66
N GLU A 306 0.22 21.98 -4.39
CA GLU A 306 0.96 22.98 -5.16
C GLU A 306 2.45 22.69 -5.17
N ASP A 307 3.04 22.40 -3.99
CA ASP A 307 4.44 22.04 -3.86
C ASP A 307 4.77 20.70 -4.52
N TYR A 308 3.87 19.71 -4.42
CA TYR A 308 4.03 18.41 -5.08
C TYR A 308 4.11 18.58 -6.61
N PHE A 309 3.12 19.25 -7.21
CA PHE A 309 3.07 19.45 -8.66
C PHE A 309 4.15 20.40 -9.18
N ALA A 310 4.67 21.29 -8.33
CA ALA A 310 5.81 22.15 -8.66
C ALA A 310 7.17 21.47 -8.47
N GLY A 311 7.22 20.22 -7.96
CA GLY A 311 8.46 19.51 -7.68
C GLY A 311 9.26 20.10 -6.51
N ARG A 312 8.62 20.86 -5.62
CA ARG A 312 9.26 21.50 -4.45
C ARG A 312 9.32 20.60 -3.22
N LEU A 313 8.48 19.56 -3.16
CA LEU A 313 8.51 18.61 -2.06
C LEU A 313 9.75 17.72 -2.13
N LYS A 314 10.44 17.58 -1.00
CA LYS A 314 11.43 16.52 -0.80
C LYS A 314 10.73 15.18 -0.63
N GLN A 315 11.28 14.14 -1.24
CA GLN A 315 10.85 12.77 -0.98
C GLN A 315 11.00 12.46 0.52
N TYR A 316 9.98 11.83 1.10
CA TYR A 316 10.04 11.30 2.46
C TYR A 316 11.05 10.15 2.54
N ILE A 317 11.94 10.26 3.50
CA ILE A 317 12.89 9.24 3.93
C ILE A 317 12.68 9.04 5.43
N LYS A 318 12.68 7.80 5.90
CA LYS A 318 12.67 7.51 7.33
C LYS A 318 13.94 8.09 7.94
N SER A 319 13.80 8.97 8.93
CA SER A 319 14.94 9.61 9.59
C SER A 319 14.59 9.88 11.04
N GLU A 320 15.53 9.58 11.94
CA GLU A 320 15.49 10.18 13.27
C GLU A 320 15.64 11.71 13.15
N PRO A 321 15.17 12.49 14.15
CA PRO A 321 15.38 13.93 14.18
C PRO A 321 16.87 14.28 14.15
N ILE A 322 17.23 15.33 13.42
CA ILE A 322 18.59 15.87 13.45
C ILE A 322 18.92 16.29 14.90
N PRO A 323 19.99 15.77 15.52
CA PRO A 323 20.34 16.11 16.90
C PRO A 323 20.57 17.61 17.08
N GLU A 324 19.96 18.23 18.10
CA GLU A 324 20.14 19.66 18.42
C GLU A 324 21.62 20.03 18.67
N LYS A 325 22.40 19.08 19.19
CA LYS A 325 23.85 19.22 19.42
C LYS A 325 24.57 17.98 18.88
N ASN A 326 25.48 18.21 17.94
CA ASN A 326 26.33 17.15 17.35
C ASN A 326 27.82 17.44 17.58
N SER A 327 28.18 17.85 18.81
CA SER A 327 29.54 18.27 19.18
C SER A 327 30.46 17.13 19.64
N ALA A 328 29.93 15.93 19.83
CA ALA A 328 30.72 14.76 20.20
C ALA A 328 31.80 14.44 19.14
N ALA A 329 32.84 13.71 19.56
CA ALA A 329 33.92 13.27 18.68
C ALA A 329 33.40 12.35 17.57
N VAL A 330 32.52 11.40 17.92
CA VAL A 330 31.75 10.62 16.94
C VAL A 330 30.50 11.40 16.56
N LYS A 331 30.41 11.84 15.30
CA LYS A 331 29.23 12.54 14.77
C LYS A 331 28.05 11.59 14.63
N VAL A 332 26.89 12.02 15.12
CA VAL A 332 25.63 11.30 14.89
C VAL A 332 25.08 11.74 13.55
N VAL A 333 24.80 10.78 12.68
CA VAL A 333 24.22 10.99 11.36
C VAL A 333 22.84 10.34 11.35
N VAL A 334 21.85 11.10 10.89
CA VAL A 334 20.50 10.64 10.55
C VAL A 334 20.30 10.79 9.04
N ALA A 335 19.28 10.13 8.47
CA ALA A 335 19.08 10.13 7.01
C ALA A 335 18.96 11.54 6.42
N GLU A 336 18.28 12.48 7.10
CA GLU A 336 18.18 13.88 6.65
C GLU A 336 19.51 14.63 6.64
N SER A 337 20.42 14.33 7.58
CA SER A 337 21.74 14.97 7.69
C SER A 337 22.84 14.26 6.90
N PHE A 338 22.54 13.10 6.31
CA PHE A 338 23.54 12.22 5.71
C PHE A 338 24.33 12.92 4.60
N ASN A 339 23.63 13.61 3.71
CA ASN A 339 24.29 14.28 2.58
C ASN A 339 25.18 15.45 3.05
N GLU A 340 24.79 16.16 4.11
CA GLU A 340 25.58 17.26 4.66
C GLU A 340 26.85 16.76 5.35
N ILE A 341 26.77 15.66 6.10
CA ILE A 341 27.90 15.17 6.91
C ILE A 341 28.77 14.18 6.13
N VAL A 342 28.17 13.16 5.52
CA VAL A 342 28.92 12.04 4.92
C VAL A 342 29.37 12.36 3.50
N ASN A 343 28.54 13.09 2.73
CA ASN A 343 28.83 13.47 1.35
C ASN A 343 29.51 14.85 1.22
N ASP A 344 30.01 15.42 2.31
CA ASP A 344 30.88 16.60 2.26
C ASP A 344 32.10 16.30 1.36
N PRO A 345 32.25 16.99 0.21
CA PRO A 345 33.26 16.65 -0.79
C PRO A 345 34.70 16.79 -0.27
N ASP A 346 34.92 17.57 0.80
CA ASP A 346 36.24 17.90 1.32
C ASP A 346 36.68 17.03 2.51
N LYS A 347 35.80 16.12 2.97
CA LYS A 347 36.05 15.26 4.14
C LYS A 347 36.18 13.79 3.76
N ASP A 348 37.10 13.10 4.40
CA ASP A 348 37.12 11.64 4.48
C ASP A 348 36.23 11.21 5.66
N VAL A 349 35.10 10.54 5.38
CA VAL A 349 34.12 10.20 6.43
C VAL A 349 34.07 8.70 6.66
N LEU A 350 34.52 8.24 7.83
CA LEU A 350 34.31 6.86 8.26
C LEU A 350 32.97 6.79 8.98
N ILE A 351 32.00 6.06 8.41
CA ILE A 351 30.66 5.91 8.96
C ILE A 351 30.38 4.47 9.40
N GLN A 352 29.90 4.33 10.64
CA GLN A 352 29.37 3.10 11.20
C GLN A 352 27.84 3.07 11.12
N PHE A 353 27.29 2.11 10.38
CA PHE A 353 25.88 1.73 10.44
C PHE A 353 25.67 0.69 11.56
N TYR A 354 24.85 1.01 12.54
CA TYR A 354 24.61 0.17 13.71
C TYR A 354 23.12 -0.05 14.00
N SER A 355 22.84 -0.99 14.89
CA SER A 355 21.52 -1.18 15.50
C SER A 355 21.64 -1.05 17.03
N PRO A 356 20.71 -0.39 17.75
CA PRO A 356 20.76 -0.23 19.20
C PRO A 356 20.77 -1.56 19.98
N SER A 357 20.17 -2.61 19.43
CA SER A 357 20.07 -3.94 20.06
C SER A 357 21.26 -4.86 19.75
N CYS A 358 22.16 -4.46 18.85
CA CYS A 358 23.29 -5.27 18.38
C CYS A 358 24.44 -5.37 19.42
N PRO A 359 24.75 -6.57 19.96
CA PRO A 359 25.81 -6.73 20.97
C PRO A 359 27.21 -6.40 20.44
N HIS A 360 27.51 -6.72 19.18
CA HIS A 360 28.79 -6.40 18.55
C HIS A 360 28.98 -4.89 18.36
N CYS A 361 27.90 -4.16 18.17
CA CYS A 361 27.90 -2.70 18.02
C CYS A 361 28.23 -2.04 19.36
N LYS A 362 27.63 -2.53 20.45
CA LYS A 362 27.94 -2.08 21.82
C LYS A 362 29.40 -2.34 22.20
N LYS A 363 29.96 -3.49 21.80
CA LYS A 363 31.39 -3.80 22.01
C LYS A 363 32.34 -2.88 21.23
N LEU A 364 31.92 -2.43 20.03
CA LEU A 364 32.72 -1.54 19.19
C LEU A 364 32.68 -0.07 19.65
N GLU A 365 31.60 0.36 20.31
CA GLU A 365 31.42 1.76 20.71
C GLU A 365 32.63 2.40 21.42
N PRO A 366 33.26 1.79 22.45
CA PRO A 366 34.43 2.41 23.10
C PRO A 366 35.61 2.57 22.15
N ILE A 367 35.87 1.58 21.29
CA ILE A 367 36.98 1.60 20.31
C ILE A 367 36.73 2.68 19.25
N TYR A 368 35.49 2.81 18.79
CA TYR A 368 35.10 3.79 17.77
C TYR A 368 35.15 5.22 18.32
N ARG A 369 34.85 5.39 19.62
CA ARG A 369 35.00 6.66 20.33
C ARG A 369 36.48 7.05 20.48
N GLU A 370 37.33 6.12 20.90
CA GLU A 370 38.78 6.32 21.01
C GLU A 370 39.41 6.69 19.66
N LEU A 371 38.96 6.06 18.57
CA LEU A 371 39.35 6.41 17.21
C LEU A 371 39.01 7.88 16.88
N ALA A 372 37.79 8.31 17.19
CA ALA A 372 37.35 9.67 16.94
C ALA A 372 38.11 10.71 17.79
N GLU A 373 38.44 10.39 19.03
CA GLU A 373 39.25 11.23 19.90
C GLU A 373 40.70 11.34 19.40
N THR A 374 41.28 10.24 18.92
CA THR A 374 42.63 10.20 18.34
C THR A 374 42.77 11.10 17.10
N LEU A 375 41.70 11.18 16.31
CA LEU A 375 41.64 11.94 15.06
C LEU A 375 40.94 13.30 15.22
N TYR A 376 40.63 13.72 16.46
CA TYR A 376 39.84 14.93 16.70
C TYR A 376 40.47 16.21 16.14
N SER A 377 41.81 16.26 16.09
CA SER A 377 42.60 17.36 15.53
C SER A 377 42.75 17.33 14.00
N ASP A 378 42.35 16.25 13.35
CA ASP A 378 42.41 16.13 11.89
C ASP A 378 41.24 16.91 11.27
N PRO A 379 41.48 18.00 10.53
CA PRO A 379 40.40 18.78 9.95
C PRO A 379 39.75 18.07 8.76
N HIS A 380 40.35 17.02 8.19
CA HIS A 380 39.85 16.35 6.99
C HIS A 380 39.08 15.06 7.28
N THR A 381 39.26 14.48 8.47
CA THR A 381 38.63 13.19 8.81
C THR A 381 37.44 13.37 9.74
N VAL A 382 36.30 12.75 9.41
CA VAL A 382 35.11 12.71 10.28
C VAL A 382 34.79 11.26 10.64
N ILE A 383 34.66 10.99 11.93
CA ILE A 383 34.18 9.71 12.44
C ILE A 383 32.71 9.83 12.79
N ALA A 384 31.85 9.03 12.15
CA ALA A 384 30.41 9.17 12.21
C ALA A 384 29.71 7.84 12.49
N LYS A 385 28.50 7.90 13.06
CA LYS A 385 27.64 6.72 13.24
C LYS A 385 26.19 7.05 12.90
N MET A 386 25.49 6.07 12.35
CA MET A 386 24.08 6.15 12.00
C MET A 386 23.33 4.91 12.47
N ASN A 387 22.20 5.11 13.15
CA ASN A 387 21.28 4.04 13.51
C ASN A 387 20.54 3.59 12.24
N ALA A 388 20.92 2.43 11.72
CA ALA A 388 20.41 1.89 10.47
C ALA A 388 19.04 1.19 10.60
N VAL A 389 18.49 1.09 11.82
CA VAL A 389 17.14 0.56 12.05
C VAL A 389 16.09 1.66 11.91
N ASP A 390 16.43 2.87 12.35
CA ASP A 390 15.49 4.00 12.44
C ASP A 390 15.75 5.10 11.40
N ASN A 391 16.66 4.83 10.45
CA ASN A 391 16.96 5.72 9.33
C ASN A 391 17.05 4.91 8.03
N ASP A 392 16.46 5.43 6.95
CA ASP A 392 16.63 4.87 5.61
C ASP A 392 18.11 4.94 5.19
N ILE A 393 18.60 3.85 4.61
CA ILE A 393 20.00 3.76 4.15
C ILE A 393 20.14 4.45 2.79
N PRO A 394 21.05 5.43 2.64
CA PRO A 394 21.30 6.09 1.36
C PRO A 394 21.83 5.13 0.30
N LEU A 395 21.58 5.48 -0.97
CA LEU A 395 22.10 4.74 -2.11
C LEU A 395 23.64 4.64 -2.06
N GLY A 396 24.18 3.51 -2.51
CA GLY A 396 25.62 3.23 -2.49
C GLY A 396 26.12 2.50 -1.24
N TYR A 397 25.30 2.38 -0.19
CA TYR A 397 25.65 1.68 1.04
C TYR A 397 24.83 0.39 1.20
N ASP A 398 25.51 -0.75 1.15
CA ASP A 398 24.89 -2.05 1.37
C ASP A 398 25.07 -2.52 2.82
N VAL A 399 23.99 -2.47 3.60
CA VAL A 399 23.96 -2.80 5.04
C VAL A 399 23.19 -4.11 5.26
N GLN A 400 23.91 -5.23 5.15
CA GLN A 400 23.36 -6.59 5.33
C GLN A 400 23.42 -7.10 6.78
N GLY A 401 24.06 -6.34 7.68
CA GLY A 401 24.23 -6.73 9.08
C GLY A 401 24.93 -5.66 9.90
N TYR A 402 24.97 -5.85 11.22
CA TYR A 402 25.45 -4.82 12.15
C TYR A 402 26.66 -5.29 12.99
N PRO A 403 27.68 -4.44 13.19
CA PRO A 403 27.89 -3.16 12.51
C PRO A 403 28.42 -3.36 11.08
N THR A 404 28.03 -2.46 10.18
CA THR A 404 28.63 -2.31 8.84
C THR A 404 29.33 -0.96 8.78
N ILE A 405 30.55 -0.89 8.24
CA ILE A 405 31.39 0.32 8.26
C ILE A 405 31.87 0.62 6.84
N TYR A 406 31.80 1.88 6.46
CA TYR A 406 32.30 2.39 5.18
C TYR A 406 33.15 3.62 5.39
N LEU A 407 34.14 3.82 4.53
CA LEU A 407 34.80 5.10 4.31
C LEU A 407 34.20 5.76 3.07
N ALA A 408 33.75 7.00 3.18
CA ALA A 408 33.37 7.85 2.06
C ALA A 408 34.49 8.88 1.82
N PRO A 409 35.44 8.60 0.90
CA PRO A 409 36.62 9.44 0.74
C PRO A 409 36.26 10.82 0.15
N ALA A 410 37.04 11.84 0.48
CA ALA A 410 36.94 13.15 -0.14
C ALA A 410 37.03 13.03 -1.69
N GLY A 411 36.19 13.77 -2.40
CA GLY A 411 36.11 13.73 -3.87
C GLY A 411 35.64 12.40 -4.50
N ARG A 412 35.33 11.34 -3.72
CA ARG A 412 34.91 10.01 -4.23
C ARG A 412 33.68 9.46 -3.50
N LYS A 413 32.67 10.31 -3.26
CA LYS A 413 31.46 9.94 -2.48
C LYS A 413 30.59 8.88 -3.12
N ASP A 414 30.57 8.81 -4.46
CA ASP A 414 29.82 7.78 -5.20
C ASP A 414 30.46 6.39 -5.14
N ASN A 415 31.66 6.25 -4.57
CA ASN A 415 32.38 4.98 -4.44
C ASN A 415 32.88 4.76 -3.00
N PRO A 416 31.96 4.57 -2.02
CA PRO A 416 32.34 4.34 -0.64
C PRO A 416 33.03 2.98 -0.48
N ILE A 417 34.10 2.95 0.31
CA ILE A 417 34.94 1.77 0.51
C ILE A 417 34.46 1.02 1.75
N ARG A 418 33.98 -0.22 1.57
CA ARG A 418 33.54 -1.07 2.69
C ARG A 418 34.74 -1.52 3.53
N TYR A 419 34.66 -1.29 4.84
CA TYR A 419 35.66 -1.82 5.77
C TYR A 419 35.37 -3.28 6.11
N GLN A 420 36.35 -4.16 5.90
CA GLN A 420 36.25 -5.60 6.16
C GLN A 420 37.29 -6.11 7.18
N GLY A 421 38.08 -5.21 7.77
CA GLY A 421 39.15 -5.57 8.70
C GLY A 421 38.70 -5.85 10.14
N PRO A 422 39.64 -6.22 11.03
CA PRO A 422 39.37 -6.43 12.46
C PRO A 422 38.96 -5.14 13.17
N ARG A 423 37.99 -5.20 14.07
CA ARG A 423 37.38 -4.01 14.70
C ARG A 423 38.19 -3.52 15.91
N GLU A 424 39.47 -3.22 15.69
CA GLU A 424 40.43 -2.74 16.68
C GLU A 424 40.97 -1.36 16.27
N LEU A 425 41.31 -0.50 17.25
CA LEU A 425 41.77 0.88 17.00
C LEU A 425 42.90 0.93 15.97
N LYS A 426 43.93 0.10 16.17
CA LYS A 426 45.11 0.04 15.30
C LYS A 426 44.74 -0.28 13.85
N GLU A 427 43.79 -1.18 13.64
CA GLU A 427 43.36 -1.61 12.32
C GLU A 427 42.51 -0.56 11.61
N PHE A 428 41.70 0.22 12.35
CA PHE A 428 41.03 1.40 11.78
C PHE A 428 42.03 2.47 11.35
N LEU A 429 43.03 2.78 12.19
CA LEU A 429 44.07 3.75 11.84
C LEU A 429 44.88 3.30 10.62
N ASN A 430 45.26 2.02 10.54
CA ASN A 430 45.96 1.47 9.38
C ASN A 430 45.13 1.56 8.10
N PHE A 431 43.84 1.28 8.18
CA PHE A 431 42.92 1.41 7.06
C PHE A 431 42.79 2.85 6.59
N LEU A 432 42.53 3.79 7.50
CA LEU A 432 42.42 5.21 7.16
C LEU A 432 43.74 5.76 6.58
N LYS A 433 44.90 5.38 7.11
CA LYS A 433 46.20 5.77 6.54
C LYS A 433 46.39 5.32 5.09
N ARG A 434 45.78 4.21 4.70
CA ARG A 434 45.90 3.63 3.36
C ARG A 434 44.88 4.19 2.38
N GLU A 435 43.65 4.42 2.84
CA GLU A 435 42.51 4.70 1.97
C GLU A 435 42.04 6.17 1.97
N SER A 436 42.37 6.95 3.02
CA SER A 436 41.98 8.36 3.11
C SER A 436 42.67 9.19 2.02
N SER A 437 41.95 10.22 1.58
CA SER A 437 42.41 11.12 0.52
C SER A 437 43.48 12.10 1.02
N HIS A 438 43.47 12.39 2.33
CA HIS A 438 44.43 13.24 3.00
C HIS A 438 45.31 12.45 3.99
N LYS A 439 46.52 12.96 4.25
CA LYS A 439 47.42 12.38 5.27
C LYS A 439 46.83 12.65 6.65
N LEU A 440 46.57 11.59 7.42
CA LEU A 440 46.01 11.70 8.77
C LEU A 440 46.91 12.50 9.71
N MET A 441 46.29 13.34 10.53
CA MET A 441 46.93 14.02 11.66
C MET A 441 46.41 13.46 12.97
N SER A 442 47.27 12.84 13.78
CA SER A 442 46.89 12.33 15.10
C SER A 442 47.51 13.18 16.20
N SER A 443 46.80 13.33 17.32
CA SER A 443 47.20 14.13 18.50
C SER A 443 48.47 13.64 19.25
N GLY A 444 49.22 12.70 18.67
CA GLY A 444 50.38 12.03 19.27
C GLY A 444 51.74 12.25 18.61
N SER A 445 51.85 12.99 17.50
CA SER A 445 53.15 13.36 16.92
C SER A 445 53.56 14.75 17.40
N ARG A 446 54.13 14.82 18.62
CA ARG A 446 55.16 15.82 18.88
C ARG A 446 56.37 15.39 18.06
N ASP A 447 56.61 16.10 16.98
CA ASP A 447 57.82 15.96 16.18
C ASP A 447 59.05 16.02 17.09
N GLU A 448 59.89 14.99 17.00
CA GLU A 448 61.28 15.06 17.43
C GLU A 448 61.97 16.12 16.56
N LEU A 449 62.37 17.22 17.22
CA LEU A 449 63.27 18.25 16.70
C LEU A 449 64.71 17.74 16.65
#